data_AF-A0A0D2N2D4-F1
#
_entry.id   AF-A0A0D2N2D4-F1
#
_cell.length_a   1.000
_cell.length_b   1.000
_cell.length_c   1.000
_cell.angle_alpha   90.00
_cell.angle_beta   90.00
_cell.angle_gamma   90.00
#
_symmetry.space_group_name_H-M   'P 1'
#
loop_
_entity.id
_entity.type
_entity.pdbx_description
1 polymer ?
#
loop_
_entity_poly.entity_id
_entity_poly.type
_entity_poly.pdbx_seq_one_letter_code
_entity_poly.pdbx_strand_id
1 'polypeptide(L)'
;VVRHLRPLGIAANIIQAAFCRLDSVATTFGYLIWAYNNMTDEDDIPGRDAIIKSIEKRWHKTDQEVFVAAVILNPFYRLAPFGTRLNNADVSLIIVRLWQRFNKSRDVPSPDFLSQLQDYLTQRNMFSGLSLMCQIETARAEKENEAPDPLRVYDGYKFGDQDPVFVGFARHILSISANSASCERLFSSYGSILTKYRSRLLLKNLTNTAEL
;
A
#
# COMPACT_ATOMS: atom_id res chain seq x y z
N VAL A 1 -17.72 24.11 -5.28
CA VAL A 1 -18.20 22.70 -5.35
C VAL A 1 -17.36 21.83 -6.29
N VAL A 2 -17.31 22.09 -7.62
CA VAL A 2 -16.55 21.23 -8.56
C VAL A 2 -15.05 21.13 -8.20
N ARG A 3 -14.45 22.24 -7.73
CA ARG A 3 -13.06 22.30 -7.28
C ARG A 3 -12.78 21.39 -6.07
N HIS A 4 -13.64 21.37 -5.06
CA HIS A 4 -13.51 20.50 -3.89
C HIS A 4 -13.72 19.02 -4.22
N LEU A 5 -14.55 18.69 -5.21
CA LEU A 5 -14.89 17.31 -5.54
C LEU A 5 -13.84 16.64 -6.43
N ARG A 6 -13.08 17.39 -7.23
CA ARG A 6 -12.10 16.81 -8.16
C ARG A 6 -11.00 15.99 -7.45
N PRO A 7 -10.33 16.46 -6.37
CA PRO A 7 -9.36 15.64 -5.65
C PRO A 7 -9.98 14.35 -5.08
N LEU A 8 -11.22 14.41 -4.59
CA LEU A 8 -11.95 13.23 -4.10
C LEU A 8 -12.29 12.25 -5.22
N GLY A 9 -12.65 12.73 -6.41
CA GLY A 9 -12.88 11.87 -7.56
C GLY A 9 -11.63 11.11 -7.99
N ILE A 10 -10.47 11.78 -7.99
CA ILE A 10 -9.17 11.13 -8.27
C ILE A 10 -8.87 10.08 -7.19
N ALA A 11 -9.00 10.44 -5.92
CA ALA A 11 -8.77 9.52 -4.80
C ALA A 11 -9.72 8.30 -4.84
N ALA A 12 -11.00 8.52 -5.16
CA ALA A 12 -11.98 7.45 -5.29
C ALA A 12 -11.59 6.48 -6.40
N ASN A 13 -11.19 6.97 -7.58
CA ASN A 13 -10.75 6.12 -8.69
C ASN A 13 -9.54 5.26 -8.31
N ILE A 14 -8.57 5.80 -7.56
CA ILE A 14 -7.40 5.07 -7.08
C ILE A 14 -7.81 4.02 -6.03
N ILE A 15 -8.59 4.43 -5.02
CA ILE A 15 -8.95 3.57 -3.88
C ILE A 15 -9.95 2.48 -4.28
N GLN A 16 -10.76 2.71 -5.32
CA GLN A 16 -11.71 1.72 -5.84
C GLN A 16 -11.07 0.76 -6.87
N ALA A 17 -9.79 0.94 -7.21
CA ALA A 17 -9.04 0.00 -8.03
C ALA A 17 -9.08 -1.42 -7.42
N ALA A 18 -8.90 -2.44 -8.27
CA ALA A 18 -9.11 -3.84 -7.86
C ALA A 18 -8.10 -4.19 -6.77
N PHE A 19 -6.86 -3.80 -7.01
CA PHE A 19 -5.79 -3.93 -6.05
C PHE A 19 -5.49 -2.55 -5.49
N CYS A 20 -6.05 -2.25 -4.31
CA CYS A 20 -5.66 -1.08 -3.54
C CYS A 20 -4.87 -1.53 -2.31
N ARG A 21 -3.56 -1.26 -2.32
CA ARG A 21 -2.62 -1.62 -1.26
C ARG A 21 -2.56 -0.50 -0.22
N LEU A 22 -2.11 -0.80 1.00
CA LEU A 22 -2.05 0.17 2.09
C LEU A 22 -1.22 1.42 1.75
N ASP A 23 -0.09 1.25 1.06
CA ASP A 23 0.75 2.34 0.58
C ASP A 23 0.01 3.25 -0.39
N SER A 24 -0.79 2.69 -1.31
CA SER A 24 -1.62 3.48 -2.22
C SER A 24 -2.66 4.32 -1.47
N VAL A 25 -3.26 3.78 -0.42
CA VAL A 25 -4.21 4.55 0.42
C VAL A 25 -3.48 5.68 1.16
N ALA A 26 -2.33 5.38 1.78
CA ALA A 26 -1.56 6.35 2.54
C ALA A 26 -1.07 7.52 1.64
N THR A 27 -0.54 7.21 0.45
CA THR A 27 -0.12 8.26 -0.50
C THR A 27 -1.31 9.04 -1.05
N THR A 28 -2.48 8.41 -1.22
CA THR A 28 -3.71 9.09 -1.61
C THR A 28 -4.19 10.07 -0.53
N PHE A 29 -4.10 9.71 0.75
CA PHE A 29 -4.36 10.66 1.84
C PHE A 29 -3.37 11.82 1.84
N GLY A 30 -2.08 11.55 1.65
CA GLY A 30 -1.06 12.59 1.48
C GLY A 30 -1.38 13.54 0.32
N TYR A 31 -1.79 12.99 -0.83
CA TYR A 31 -2.23 13.78 -1.99
C TYR A 31 -3.45 14.65 -1.67
N LEU A 32 -4.47 14.12 -0.99
CA LEU A 32 -5.66 14.89 -0.63
C LEU A 32 -5.31 16.05 0.30
N ILE A 33 -4.52 15.80 1.35
CA ILE A 33 -4.09 16.86 2.28
C ILE A 33 -3.29 17.93 1.53
N TRP A 34 -2.35 17.54 0.66
CA TRP A 34 -1.60 18.48 -0.17
C TRP A 34 -2.53 19.28 -1.10
N ALA A 35 -3.43 18.62 -1.82
CA ALA A 35 -4.33 19.27 -2.78
C ALA A 35 -5.25 20.28 -2.09
N TYR A 36 -5.80 19.92 -0.93
CA TYR A 36 -6.65 20.81 -0.15
C TYR A 36 -5.87 21.97 0.46
N ASN A 37 -4.68 21.74 1.02
CA ASN A 37 -3.85 22.83 1.57
C ASN A 37 -3.44 23.87 0.52
N ASN A 38 -3.41 23.49 -0.76
CA ASN A 38 -3.15 24.43 -1.87
C ASN A 38 -4.41 25.18 -2.37
N MET A 39 -5.59 24.93 -1.81
CA MET A 39 -6.78 25.75 -2.06
C MET A 39 -6.71 27.00 -1.18
N THR A 40 -6.26 28.11 -1.75
CA THR A 40 -6.02 29.38 -1.03
C THR A 40 -7.14 30.40 -1.18
N ASP A 41 -8.08 30.18 -2.10
CA ASP A 41 -9.21 31.09 -2.34
C ASP A 41 -10.09 31.15 -1.09
N GLU A 42 -10.46 32.36 -0.63
CA GLU A 42 -11.18 32.56 0.64
C GLU A 42 -12.51 31.79 0.70
N ASP A 43 -13.23 31.74 -0.43
CA ASP A 43 -14.49 31.00 -0.58
C ASP A 43 -14.32 29.48 -0.42
N ASP A 44 -13.12 28.95 -0.67
CA ASP A 44 -12.84 27.52 -0.61
C ASP A 44 -12.41 27.07 0.81
N ILE A 45 -11.96 28.00 1.68
CA ILE A 45 -11.40 27.72 3.01
C ILE A 45 -12.36 26.91 3.90
N PRO A 46 -13.64 27.30 4.08
CA PRO A 46 -14.52 26.54 4.98
C PRO A 46 -14.74 25.10 4.53
N GLY A 47 -14.87 24.89 3.21
CA GLY A 47 -15.06 23.56 2.62
C GLY A 47 -13.79 22.70 2.72
N ARG A 48 -12.64 23.29 2.40
CA ARG A 48 -11.32 22.67 2.55
C ARG A 48 -11.09 22.18 3.97
N ASP A 49 -11.29 23.05 4.95
CA ASP A 49 -11.00 22.74 6.36
C ASP A 49 -11.94 21.65 6.90
N ALA A 50 -13.21 21.66 6.48
CA ALA A 50 -14.15 20.59 6.81
C ALA A 50 -13.71 19.22 6.25
N ILE A 51 -13.19 19.19 5.02
CA ILE A 51 -12.69 17.96 4.39
C ILE A 51 -11.42 17.47 5.09
N ILE A 52 -10.44 18.35 5.32
CA ILE A 52 -9.20 18.01 6.04
C ILE A 52 -9.55 17.44 7.43
N LYS A 53 -10.43 18.11 8.18
CA LYS A 53 -10.89 17.63 9.49
C LYS A 53 -11.53 16.24 9.42
N SER A 54 -12.30 15.97 8.37
CA SER A 54 -12.88 14.64 8.14
C SER A 54 -11.81 13.58 7.85
N ILE A 55 -10.79 13.90 7.04
CA ILE A 55 -9.67 13.01 6.73
C ILE A 55 -8.90 12.69 8.02
N GLU A 56 -8.48 13.71 8.77
CA GLU A 56 -7.76 13.57 10.04
C GLU A 56 -8.54 12.73 11.06
N LYS A 57 -9.86 12.97 11.17
CA LYS A 57 -10.73 12.19 12.06
C LYS A 57 -10.75 10.69 11.70
N ARG A 58 -10.68 10.35 10.41
CA ARG A 58 -10.62 8.95 9.97
C ARG A 58 -9.23 8.37 10.19
N TRP A 59 -8.18 9.12 9.86
CA TRP A 59 -6.79 8.71 10.06
C TRP A 59 -6.46 8.42 11.53
N HIS A 60 -7.01 9.19 12.47
CA HIS A 60 -6.85 8.93 13.91
C HIS A 60 -7.45 7.58 14.35
N LYS A 61 -8.42 7.03 13.61
CA LYS A 61 -9.06 5.75 13.94
C LYS A 61 -8.41 4.54 13.28
N THR A 62 -7.51 4.76 12.33
CA THR A 62 -6.83 3.68 11.62
C THR A 62 -5.56 3.24 12.34
N ASP A 63 -5.11 2.03 12.05
CA ASP A 63 -3.79 1.54 12.47
C ASP A 63 -2.68 2.23 11.67
N GLN A 64 -2.29 3.43 12.08
CA GLN A 64 -1.41 4.29 11.30
C GLN A 64 -0.04 3.66 11.03
N GLU A 65 0.50 2.88 11.97
CA GLU A 65 1.82 2.26 11.85
C GLU A 65 1.91 1.36 10.60
N VAL A 66 0.86 0.57 10.31
CA VAL A 66 0.90 -0.34 9.14
C VAL A 66 0.85 0.42 7.80
N PHE A 67 0.09 1.53 7.74
CA PHE A 67 0.06 2.39 6.54
C PHE A 67 1.40 3.09 6.33
N VAL A 68 2.00 3.64 7.40
CA VAL A 68 3.32 4.28 7.37
C VAL A 68 4.37 3.27 6.92
N ALA A 69 4.37 2.06 7.50
CA ALA A 69 5.29 1.01 7.11
C ALA A 69 5.10 0.57 5.65
N ALA A 70 3.87 0.47 5.15
CA ALA A 70 3.64 0.14 3.75
C ALA A 70 4.28 1.16 2.79
N VAL A 71 4.20 2.46 3.10
CA VAL A 71 4.87 3.51 2.32
C VAL A 71 6.40 3.39 2.41
N ILE A 72 6.93 3.17 3.63
CA ILE A 72 8.37 3.00 3.86
C ILE A 72 8.92 1.79 3.11
N LEU A 73 8.18 0.69 3.10
CA LEU A 73 8.56 -0.58 2.46
C LEU A 73 8.30 -0.55 0.95
N ASN A 74 7.56 0.42 0.43
CA ASN A 74 7.46 0.61 -1.01
C ASN A 74 8.81 1.17 -1.53
N PRO A 75 9.56 0.43 -2.36
CA PRO A 75 10.89 0.83 -2.84
C PRO A 75 10.88 2.06 -3.76
N PHE A 76 9.74 2.45 -4.32
CA PHE A 76 9.58 3.68 -5.09
C PHE A 76 9.46 4.94 -4.21
N TYR A 77 8.99 4.79 -2.96
CA TYR A 77 8.76 5.92 -2.05
C TYR A 77 9.78 5.97 -0.92
N ARG A 78 9.96 4.87 -0.21
CA ARG A 78 10.82 4.78 0.97
C ARG A 78 10.51 5.91 1.96
N LEU A 79 11.54 6.66 2.36
CA LEU A 79 11.43 7.79 3.29
C LEU A 79 11.10 9.11 2.61
N ALA A 80 11.06 9.18 1.28
CA ALA A 80 10.87 10.44 0.55
C ALA A 80 9.59 11.18 0.97
N PRO A 81 8.42 10.53 1.15
CA PRO A 81 7.20 11.22 1.60
C PRO A 81 7.28 11.80 3.02
N PHE A 82 8.18 11.29 3.86
CA PHE A 82 8.31 11.72 5.26
C PHE A 82 9.39 12.79 5.46
N GLY A 83 10.28 12.98 4.48
CA GLY A 83 11.37 13.95 4.55
C GLY A 83 12.21 13.75 5.81
N THR A 84 12.37 14.80 6.62
CA THR A 84 13.14 14.79 7.86
C THR A 84 12.31 14.44 9.10
N ARG A 85 11.02 14.09 8.94
CA ARG A 85 10.11 13.81 10.08
C ARG A 85 10.34 12.44 10.72
N LEU A 86 10.98 11.52 10.00
CA LEU A 86 11.34 10.19 10.48
C LEU A 86 12.82 9.94 10.22
N ASN A 87 13.55 9.56 11.26
CA ASN A 87 14.91 9.06 11.12
C ASN A 87 14.92 7.52 11.07
N ASN A 88 16.09 6.92 10.80
CA ASN A 88 16.21 5.46 10.69
C ASN A 88 15.86 4.70 11.99
N ALA A 89 16.04 5.30 13.16
CA ALA A 89 15.67 4.69 14.44
C ALA A 89 14.13 4.67 14.62
N ASP A 90 13.45 5.76 14.27
CA ASP A 90 11.97 5.84 14.30
C ASP A 90 11.37 4.78 13.37
N VAL A 91 11.93 4.66 12.17
CA VAL A 91 11.52 3.65 11.18
C VAL A 91 11.77 2.25 11.72
N SER A 92 12.94 2.00 12.31
CA SER A 92 13.28 0.69 12.87
C SER A 92 12.30 0.30 13.99
N LEU A 93 11.93 1.25 14.85
CA LEU A 93 10.96 1.02 15.91
C LEU A 93 9.58 0.65 15.36
N ILE A 94 9.09 1.36 14.33
CA ILE A 94 7.81 1.04 13.68
C ILE A 94 7.85 -0.37 13.08
N ILE A 95 8.89 -0.69 12.30
CA ILE A 95 9.02 -1.99 11.64
C ILE A 95 9.14 -3.14 12.64
N VAL A 96 9.94 -2.98 13.71
CA VAL A 96 10.09 -3.99 14.78
C VAL A 96 8.77 -4.22 15.51
N ARG A 97 8.04 -3.16 15.88
CA ARG A 97 6.72 -3.29 16.53
C ARG A 97 5.72 -4.03 15.66
N LEU A 98 5.68 -3.72 14.36
CA LEU A 98 4.84 -4.42 13.41
C LEU A 98 5.24 -5.89 13.28
N TRP A 99 6.54 -6.17 13.16
CA TRP A 99 7.04 -7.55 13.12
C TRP A 99 6.61 -8.33 14.36
N GLN A 100 6.78 -7.77 15.56
CA GLN A 100 6.35 -8.36 16.82
C GLN A 100 4.85 -8.66 16.84
N ARG A 101 4.05 -7.69 16.38
CA ARG A 101 2.60 -7.82 16.32
C ARG A 101 2.12 -8.91 15.35
N PHE A 102 2.69 -8.96 14.14
CA PHE A 102 2.33 -9.98 13.14
C PHE A 102 2.79 -11.38 13.54
N ASN A 103 3.95 -11.50 14.19
CA ASN A 103 4.47 -12.77 14.69
C ASN A 103 3.94 -13.15 16.08
N LYS A 104 3.12 -12.30 16.71
CA LYS A 104 2.59 -12.49 18.08
C LYS A 104 3.69 -12.80 19.10
N SER A 105 4.88 -12.21 18.92
CA SER A 105 6.03 -12.38 19.81
C SER A 105 6.49 -11.02 20.35
N ARG A 106 7.06 -11.02 21.56
CA ARG A 106 7.74 -9.86 22.16
C ARG A 106 9.24 -9.87 21.89
N ASP A 107 9.74 -10.90 21.21
CA ASP A 107 11.15 -11.03 20.90
C ASP A 107 11.59 -9.96 19.90
N VAL A 108 12.88 -9.66 19.92
CA VAL A 108 13.49 -8.83 18.88
C VAL A 108 13.61 -9.67 17.61
N PRO A 109 13.38 -9.11 16.41
CA PRO A 109 13.65 -9.82 15.16
C PRO A 109 15.09 -10.34 15.10
N SER A 110 15.33 -11.35 14.26
CA SER A 110 16.67 -11.90 14.11
C SER A 110 17.70 -10.83 13.71
N PRO A 111 18.99 -11.01 14.06
CA PRO A 111 20.05 -10.11 13.62
C PRO A 111 20.06 -9.89 12.09
N ASP A 112 19.79 -10.95 11.32
CA ASP A 112 19.68 -10.88 9.86
C ASP A 112 18.56 -9.95 9.40
N PHE A 113 17.39 -10.00 10.05
CA PHE A 113 16.28 -9.09 9.75
C PHE A 113 16.68 -7.63 9.99
N LEU A 114 17.32 -7.36 11.14
CA LEU A 114 17.75 -6.01 11.50
C LEU A 114 18.85 -5.48 10.56
N SER A 115 19.80 -6.34 10.19
CA SER A 115 20.84 -6.01 9.20
C SER A 115 20.23 -5.68 7.84
N GLN A 116 19.30 -6.50 7.35
CA GLN A 116 18.63 -6.28 6.06
C GLN A 116 17.76 -5.01 6.08
N LEU A 117 17.09 -4.71 7.20
CA LEU A 117 16.37 -3.44 7.37
C LEU A 117 17.33 -2.25 7.28
N GLN A 118 18.49 -2.32 7.94
CA GLN A 118 19.50 -1.26 7.85
C GLN A 118 20.05 -1.09 6.43
N ASP A 119 20.32 -2.20 5.74
CA ASP A 119 20.74 -2.22 4.34
C ASP A 119 19.70 -1.55 3.43
N TYR A 120 18.42 -1.83 3.67
CA TYR A 120 17.31 -1.22 2.92
C TYR A 120 17.22 0.30 3.16
N LEU A 121 17.31 0.74 4.42
CA LEU A 121 17.24 2.15 4.78
C LEU A 121 18.43 2.93 4.21
N THR A 122 19.61 2.32 4.18
CA THR A 122 20.85 2.94 3.70
C THR A 122 21.12 2.71 2.20
N GLN A 123 20.35 1.85 1.53
CA GLN A 123 20.60 1.38 0.16
C GLN A 123 22.02 0.83 -0.04
N ARG A 124 22.45 -0.02 0.88
CA ARG A 124 23.77 -0.66 0.83
C ARG A 124 23.63 -2.18 0.75
N ASN A 125 24.77 -2.84 0.51
CA ASN A 125 24.89 -4.29 0.50
C ASN A 125 23.82 -4.92 -0.40
N MET A 126 22.93 -5.75 0.17
CA MET A 126 21.85 -6.41 -0.55
C MET A 126 20.98 -5.44 -1.34
N PHE A 127 20.75 -4.22 -0.86
CA PHE A 127 19.88 -3.23 -1.50
C PHE A 127 20.62 -2.15 -2.30
N SER A 128 21.91 -2.34 -2.60
CA SER A 128 22.68 -1.41 -3.44
C SER A 128 22.10 -1.22 -4.84
N GLY A 129 21.50 -2.28 -5.41
CA GLY A 129 20.84 -2.26 -6.72
C GLY A 129 19.39 -1.75 -6.71
N LEU A 130 18.83 -1.31 -5.57
CA LEU A 130 17.38 -1.06 -5.44
C LEU A 130 16.86 -0.01 -6.43
N SER A 131 17.63 1.05 -6.67
CA SER A 131 17.27 2.09 -7.64
C SER A 131 17.14 1.52 -9.05
N LEU A 132 18.08 0.66 -9.45
CA LEU A 132 18.06 0.01 -10.77
C LEU A 132 16.86 -0.93 -10.91
N MET A 133 16.54 -1.71 -9.86
CA MET A 133 15.38 -2.61 -9.88
C MET A 133 14.06 -1.82 -10.01
N CYS A 134 13.94 -0.68 -9.32
CA CYS A 134 12.81 0.23 -9.51
C CYS A 134 12.72 0.75 -10.94
N GLN A 135 13.85 1.16 -11.55
CA GLN A 135 13.87 1.65 -12.94
C GLN A 135 13.44 0.58 -13.94
N ILE A 136 13.90 -0.67 -13.76
CA ILE A 136 13.50 -1.82 -14.60
C ILE A 136 11.99 -2.04 -14.51
N GLU A 137 11.43 -2.04 -13.30
CA GLU A 137 10.00 -2.22 -13.10
C GLU A 137 9.17 -1.05 -13.65
N THR A 138 9.65 0.19 -13.51
CA THR A 138 9.01 1.35 -14.14
C THR A 138 8.98 1.22 -15.66
N ALA A 139 10.10 0.87 -16.30
CA ALA A 139 10.17 0.70 -17.75
C ALA A 139 9.26 -0.44 -18.24
N ARG A 140 9.15 -1.53 -17.48
CA ARG A 140 8.18 -2.61 -17.74
C ARG A 140 6.75 -2.08 -17.68
N ALA A 141 6.39 -1.42 -16.59
CA ALA A 141 5.04 -0.92 -16.36
C ALA A 141 4.61 0.08 -17.43
N GLU A 142 5.51 0.98 -17.85
CA GLU A 142 5.27 1.91 -18.96
C GLU A 142 4.97 1.19 -20.28
N LYS A 143 5.73 0.13 -20.60
CA LYS A 143 5.52 -0.67 -21.81
C LYS A 143 4.15 -1.36 -21.82
N GLU A 144 3.70 -1.84 -20.67
CA GLU A 144 2.42 -2.55 -20.52
C GLU A 144 1.25 -1.62 -20.19
N ASN A 145 1.48 -0.31 -20.09
CA ASN A 145 0.50 0.70 -19.67
C ASN A 145 -0.14 0.37 -18.29
N GLU A 146 0.70 -0.13 -17.38
CA GLU A 146 0.37 -0.48 -16.00
C GLU A 146 1.02 0.51 -15.01
N ALA A 147 0.60 0.46 -13.75
CA ALA A 147 1.34 1.09 -12.66
C ALA A 147 2.51 0.18 -12.22
N PRO A 148 3.68 0.74 -11.84
CA PRO A 148 4.78 -0.04 -11.29
C PRO A 148 4.36 -0.81 -10.04
N ASP A 149 4.72 -2.09 -9.96
CA ASP A 149 4.38 -2.95 -8.83
C ASP A 149 5.60 -3.16 -7.91
N PRO A 150 5.56 -2.67 -6.66
CA PRO A 150 6.68 -2.85 -5.73
C PRO A 150 6.95 -4.30 -5.36
N LEU A 151 5.96 -5.21 -5.46
CA LEU A 151 6.20 -6.63 -5.19
C LEU A 151 7.14 -7.25 -6.24
N ARG A 152 7.07 -6.79 -7.49
CA ARG A 152 7.96 -7.23 -8.58
C ARG A 152 9.40 -6.79 -8.37
N VAL A 153 9.61 -5.61 -7.79
CA VAL A 153 10.95 -5.16 -7.38
C VAL A 153 11.56 -6.14 -6.37
N TYR A 154 10.75 -6.64 -5.43
CA TYR A 154 11.19 -7.60 -4.43
C TYR A 154 11.48 -9.00 -4.99
N ASP A 155 10.92 -9.38 -6.14
CA ASP A 155 11.23 -10.69 -6.76
C ASP A 155 12.72 -10.79 -7.16
N GLY A 156 13.38 -9.67 -7.46
CA GLY A 156 14.81 -9.65 -7.78
C GLY A 156 15.75 -9.92 -6.60
N TYR A 157 15.22 -10.00 -5.37
CA TYR A 157 16.00 -10.25 -4.15
C TYR A 157 15.86 -11.67 -3.62
N LYS A 158 15.20 -12.56 -4.37
CA LYS A 158 15.07 -13.98 -4.03
C LYS A 158 16.38 -14.72 -4.24
N PHE A 159 16.72 -15.61 -3.32
CA PHE A 159 17.80 -16.58 -3.46
C PHE A 159 17.19 -17.95 -3.74
N GLY A 160 17.04 -18.30 -5.02
CA GLY A 160 16.22 -19.45 -5.42
C GLY A 160 14.75 -19.23 -5.07
N ASP A 161 14.14 -20.18 -4.35
CA ASP A 161 12.74 -20.09 -3.91
C ASP A 161 12.57 -19.44 -2.52
N GLN A 162 13.65 -18.91 -1.93
CA GLN A 162 13.62 -18.34 -0.58
C GLN A 162 13.75 -16.82 -0.59
N ASP A 163 12.80 -16.16 0.06
CA ASP A 163 12.87 -14.73 0.36
C ASP A 163 13.84 -14.49 1.53
N PRO A 164 14.71 -13.47 1.45
CA PRO A 164 15.34 -12.92 2.65
C PRO A 164 14.30 -12.55 3.70
N VAL A 165 14.60 -12.74 4.98
CA VAL A 165 13.63 -12.59 6.08
C VAL A 165 12.94 -11.21 6.06
N PHE A 166 13.69 -10.14 5.80
CA PHE A 166 13.13 -8.79 5.68
C PHE A 166 12.28 -8.61 4.40
N VAL A 167 12.70 -9.19 3.28
CA VAL A 167 11.95 -9.12 2.01
C VAL A 167 10.60 -9.83 2.14
N GLY A 168 10.56 -11.01 2.77
CA GLY A 168 9.31 -11.71 3.06
C GLY A 168 8.36 -10.88 3.91
N PHE A 169 8.87 -10.19 4.94
CA PHE A 169 8.09 -9.25 5.73
C PHE A 169 7.58 -8.06 4.91
N ALA A 170 8.43 -7.45 4.07
CA ALA A 170 8.04 -6.34 3.22
C ALA A 170 6.91 -6.71 2.26
N ARG A 171 7.02 -7.88 1.62
CA ARG A 171 5.98 -8.44 0.74
C ARG A 171 4.69 -8.72 1.50
N HIS A 172 4.78 -9.24 2.73
CA HIS A 172 3.61 -9.47 3.57
C HIS A 172 2.85 -8.17 3.82
N ILE A 173 3.54 -7.09 4.23
CA ILE A 173 2.90 -5.78 4.45
C ILE A 173 2.32 -5.20 3.16
N LEU A 174 3.07 -5.26 2.05
CA LEU A 174 2.66 -4.67 0.77
C LEU A 174 1.52 -5.44 0.11
N SER A 175 1.33 -6.73 0.41
CA SER A 175 0.23 -7.54 -0.12
C SER A 175 -1.10 -7.32 0.60
N ILE A 176 -1.14 -6.56 1.70
CA ILE A 176 -2.39 -6.26 2.41
C ILE A 176 -3.28 -5.39 1.53
N SER A 177 -4.46 -5.92 1.17
CA SER A 177 -5.50 -5.14 0.50
C SER A 177 -6.21 -4.24 1.49
N ALA A 178 -6.32 -2.95 1.14
CA ALA A 178 -6.99 -1.93 1.95
C ALA A 178 -8.49 -1.83 1.65
N ASN A 179 -8.98 -2.48 0.60
CA ASN A 179 -10.39 -2.48 0.23
C ASN A 179 -10.95 -3.89 0.08
N SER A 180 -12.27 -4.01 0.27
CA SER A 180 -13.07 -5.16 -0.14
C SER A 180 -13.55 -5.04 -1.58
N ALA A 181 -13.16 -4.01 -2.34
CA ALA A 181 -13.73 -3.70 -3.65
C ALA A 181 -13.48 -4.82 -4.68
N SER A 182 -12.35 -5.53 -4.59
CA SER A 182 -12.13 -6.76 -5.37
C SER A 182 -13.12 -7.86 -5.00
N CYS A 183 -13.33 -8.10 -3.70
CA CYS A 183 -14.33 -9.05 -3.22
C CYS A 183 -15.74 -8.63 -3.64
N GLU A 184 -16.09 -7.34 -3.56
CA GLU A 184 -17.40 -6.80 -3.94
C GLU A 184 -17.64 -6.90 -5.45
N ARG A 185 -16.63 -6.67 -6.30
CA ARG A 185 -16.73 -6.87 -7.74
C ARG A 185 -16.89 -8.34 -8.10
N LEU A 186 -16.12 -9.20 -7.45
CA LEU A 186 -16.25 -10.64 -7.58
C LEU A 186 -17.65 -11.10 -7.13
N PHE A 187 -18.15 -10.63 -5.99
CA PHE A 187 -19.52 -10.92 -5.57
C PHE A 187 -20.59 -10.30 -6.46
N SER A 188 -20.32 -9.17 -7.12
CA SER A 188 -21.23 -8.57 -8.10
C SER A 188 -21.28 -9.37 -9.41
N SER A 189 -20.14 -9.87 -9.89
CA SER A 189 -20.09 -10.75 -11.06
C SER A 189 -20.74 -12.10 -10.74
N TYR A 190 -20.49 -12.67 -9.55
CA TYR A 190 -21.24 -13.83 -9.08
C TYR A 190 -22.72 -13.52 -8.91
N GLY A 191 -23.08 -12.32 -8.45
CA GLY A 191 -24.46 -11.88 -8.35
C GLY A 191 -25.17 -11.91 -9.70
N SER A 192 -24.53 -11.43 -10.78
CA SER A 192 -25.10 -11.50 -12.12
C SER A 192 -25.25 -12.94 -12.63
N ILE A 193 -24.28 -13.81 -12.34
CA ILE A 193 -24.32 -15.25 -12.65
C ILE A 193 -25.45 -15.95 -11.87
N LEU A 194 -25.59 -15.66 -10.58
CA LEU A 194 -26.52 -16.32 -9.65
C LEU A 194 -27.97 -15.82 -9.76
N THR A 195 -28.18 -14.54 -10.08
CA THR A 195 -29.52 -13.93 -10.09
C THR A 195 -30.15 -13.78 -11.48
N LYS A 196 -29.37 -13.66 -12.56
CA LYS A 196 -29.92 -13.50 -13.91
C LYS A 196 -29.96 -14.77 -14.75
N TYR A 197 -29.15 -15.79 -14.45
CA TYR A 197 -29.26 -17.11 -15.05
C TYR A 197 -29.62 -18.12 -13.96
N ARG A 198 -30.71 -18.87 -14.15
CA ARG A 198 -31.09 -19.99 -13.26
C ARG A 198 -30.10 -21.16 -13.39
N SER A 199 -28.85 -20.96 -13.02
CA SER A 199 -27.91 -22.05 -12.77
C SER A 199 -27.65 -22.10 -11.27
N ARG A 200 -28.34 -23.02 -10.58
CA ARG A 200 -27.94 -23.46 -9.24
C ARG A 200 -26.58 -24.15 -9.36
N LEU A 201 -25.50 -23.37 -9.43
CA LEU A 201 -24.18 -23.88 -9.16
C LEU A 201 -24.15 -24.26 -7.67
N LEU A 202 -24.09 -25.57 -7.42
CA LEU A 202 -23.91 -26.12 -6.07
C LEU A 202 -22.66 -25.52 -5.44
N LEU A 203 -22.72 -25.25 -4.13
CA LEU A 203 -21.70 -24.59 -3.31
C LEU A 203 -20.26 -25.05 -3.60
N LYS A 204 -20.07 -26.33 -3.93
CA LYS A 204 -18.79 -26.95 -4.26
C LYS A 204 -18.16 -26.45 -5.58
N ASN A 205 -18.97 -26.11 -6.58
CA ASN A 205 -18.46 -25.54 -7.83
C ASN A 205 -18.14 -24.05 -7.68
N LEU A 206 -18.84 -23.37 -6.76
CA LEU A 206 -18.64 -21.95 -6.40
C LEU A 206 -17.27 -21.72 -5.74
N THR A 207 -16.86 -22.60 -4.82
CA THR A 207 -15.52 -22.55 -4.21
C THR A 207 -14.43 -22.78 -5.24
N ASN A 208 -14.61 -23.76 -6.14
CA ASN A 208 -13.62 -24.07 -7.16
C ASN A 208 -13.44 -22.95 -8.21
N THR A 209 -14.47 -22.14 -8.49
CA THR A 209 -14.35 -20.99 -9.39
C THR A 209 -13.83 -19.72 -8.70
N ALA A 210 -13.90 -19.63 -7.37
CA ALA A 210 -13.37 -18.50 -6.61
C ALA A 210 -11.87 -18.65 -6.26
N GLU A 211 -11.32 -19.85 -6.44
CA GLU A 211 -9.91 -20.21 -6.21
C GLU A 211 -9.03 -20.14 -7.47
N LEU A 212 -9.59 -19.68 -8.62
CA LEU A 212 -8.87 -19.36 -9.86
C LEU A 212 -8.54 -17.87 -9.93
#